data_AF-A0A9E5SPA8-F1
#
_entry.id   AF-A0A9E5SPA8-F1
#
_cell.length_a   1.000
_cell.length_b   1.000
_cell.length_c   1.000
_cell.angle_alpha   90.00
_cell.angle_beta   90.00
_cell.angle_gamma   90.00
#
_symmetry.space_group_name_H-M   'P 1'
#
loop_
_entity.id
_entity.type
_entity.pdbx_description
1 polymer ?
#
loop_
_entity_poly.entity_id
_entity_poly.type
_entity_poly.pdbx_seq_one_letter_code
_entity_poly.pdbx_strand_id
1 'polypeptide(L)'
;MELVLMILQAIAPAVALGLFLLFTDRYDKEPKRLLLLVFFLGMVVTLPTLIAENAGQMFNIYRGLKGKLFEAFIVIGLAEEYFKRLVVLKTVYNHPAFNERLDGIIYCG
;
A
#
# COMPACT_ATOMS: atom_id res chain seq x y z
N MET A 1 8.81 15.34 24.63
CA MET A 1 7.66 16.04 24.01
C MET A 1 7.79 16.03 22.48
N GLU A 2 8.92 16.44 21.93
CA GLU A 2 9.21 16.41 20.47
C GLU A 2 8.99 15.05 19.79
N LEU A 3 9.52 13.95 20.35
CA LEU A 3 9.37 12.60 19.75
C LEU A 3 7.90 12.20 19.56
N VAL A 4 7.04 12.52 20.54
CA VAL A 4 5.61 12.21 20.48
C VAL A 4 4.95 13.00 19.36
N LEU A 5 5.31 14.29 19.20
CA LEU A 5 4.82 15.12 18.10
C LEU A 5 5.24 14.57 16.72
N MET A 6 6.50 14.13 16.57
CA MET A 6 6.99 13.56 15.30
C MET A 6 6.23 12.28 14.92
N ILE A 7 6.00 11.40 15.90
CA ILE A 7 5.23 10.16 15.68
C ILE A 7 3.79 10.49 15.30
N LEU A 8 3.15 11.44 15.99
CA LEU A 8 1.79 11.87 15.67
C LEU A 8 1.71 12.46 14.27
N GLN A 9 2.67 13.28 13.85
CA GLN A 9 2.72 13.87 12.51
C GLN A 9 2.89 12.80 11.41
N ALA A 10 3.67 11.76 11.67
CA ALA A 10 3.85 10.65 10.72
C ALA A 10 2.59 9.80 10.55
N ILE A 11 1.85 9.55 11.64
CA ILE A 11 0.71 8.63 11.64
C ILE A 11 -0.62 9.34 11.33
N ALA A 12 -0.77 10.61 11.71
CA ALA A 12 -2.00 11.38 11.54
C ALA A 12 -2.60 11.35 10.12
N PRO A 13 -1.84 11.57 9.02
CA PRO A 13 -2.43 11.54 7.68
C PRO A 13 -2.94 10.15 7.30
N ALA A 14 -2.20 9.09 7.63
CA ALA A 14 -2.62 7.72 7.34
C ALA A 14 -3.89 7.34 8.10
N VAL A 15 -3.98 7.71 9.39
CA VAL A 15 -5.19 7.50 10.20
C VAL A 15 -6.35 8.34 9.70
N ALA A 16 -6.11 9.61 9.35
CA ALA A 16 -7.15 10.49 8.82
C ALA A 16 -7.74 9.96 7.50
N LEU A 17 -6.90 9.49 6.58
CA LEU A 17 -7.34 8.87 5.33
C LEU A 17 -8.09 7.56 5.58
N GLY A 18 -7.58 6.69 6.44
CA GLY A 18 -8.28 5.44 6.80
C GLY A 18 -9.66 5.69 7.41
N LEU A 19 -9.76 6.65 8.34
CA LEU A 19 -11.03 7.07 8.92
C LEU A 19 -11.96 7.68 7.86
N PHE A 20 -11.45 8.55 6.99
CA PHE A 20 -12.23 9.17 5.93
C PHE A 20 -12.85 8.13 5.00
N LEU A 21 -12.09 7.12 4.58
CA LEU A 21 -12.60 6.04 3.73
C LEU A 21 -13.68 5.22 4.46
N LEU A 22 -13.45 4.86 5.72
CA LEU A 22 -14.41 4.12 6.55
C LEU A 22 -15.72 4.89 6.83
N PHE A 23 -15.67 6.23 6.88
CA PHE A 23 -16.87 7.05 7.08
C PHE A 23 -17.58 7.41 5.77
N THR A 24 -16.86 7.37 4.65
CA THR A 24 -17.44 7.62 3.32
C THR A 24 -18.27 6.43 2.84
N ASP A 25 -17.85 5.22 3.20
CA ASP A 25 -18.60 4.00 2.95
C ASP A 25 -19.83 3.90 3.89
N ARG A 26 -20.97 4.41 3.38
CA ARG A 26 -22.23 4.48 4.13
C ARG A 26 -23.13 3.26 3.95
N TYR A 27 -22.94 2.46 2.92
CA TYR A 27 -23.95 1.49 2.46
C TYR A 27 -23.51 0.03 2.62
N ASP A 28 -22.23 -0.32 2.45
CA ASP A 28 -21.77 -1.72 2.57
C ASP A 28 -20.45 -1.81 3.34
N LYS A 29 -20.55 -1.68 4.68
CA LYS A 29 -19.36 -1.65 5.55
C LYS A 29 -18.53 -2.91 5.43
N GLU A 30 -17.31 -2.74 4.97
CA GLU A 30 -16.34 -3.81 4.86
C GLU A 30 -16.10 -4.56 6.19
N PRO A 31 -15.95 -5.90 6.16
CA PRO A 31 -15.68 -6.67 7.36
C PRO A 31 -14.37 -6.19 8.01
N LYS A 32 -14.45 -5.63 9.22
CA LYS A 32 -13.27 -5.13 9.96
C LYS A 32 -12.12 -6.15 10.06
N ARG A 33 -12.45 -7.44 10.13
CA ARG A 33 -11.48 -8.54 10.15
C ARG A 33 -10.73 -8.67 8.81
N LEU A 34 -11.43 -8.48 7.70
CA LEU A 34 -10.84 -8.53 6.36
C LEU A 34 -9.93 -7.32 6.13
N LEU A 35 -10.37 -6.12 6.52
CA LEU A 35 -9.52 -4.91 6.49
C LEU A 35 -8.23 -5.09 7.31
N LEU A 36 -8.35 -5.57 8.55
CA LEU A 36 -7.17 -5.84 9.38
C LEU A 36 -6.26 -6.90 8.75
N LEU A 37 -6.83 -7.99 8.23
CA LEU A 37 -6.06 -9.03 7.55
C LEU A 37 -5.25 -8.44 6.38
N VAL A 38 -5.89 -7.67 5.50
CA VAL A 38 -5.24 -7.06 4.34
C VAL A 38 -4.18 -6.06 4.77
N PHE A 39 -4.43 -5.27 5.82
CA PHE A 39 -3.44 -4.36 6.40
C PHE A 39 -2.20 -5.11 6.89
N PHE A 40 -2.36 -6.22 7.62
CA PHE A 40 -1.25 -7.06 8.06
C PHE A 40 -0.52 -7.72 6.90
N LEU A 41 -1.25 -8.20 5.89
CA LEU A 41 -0.64 -8.78 4.69
C LEU A 41 0.12 -7.72 3.88
N GLY A 42 -0.36 -6.48 3.85
CA GLY A 42 0.36 -5.33 3.29
C GLY A 42 1.69 -5.11 4.00
N MET A 43 1.69 -5.11 5.35
CA MET A 43 2.94 -5.02 6.12
C MET A 43 3.89 -6.18 5.82
N VAL A 44 3.39 -7.41 5.73
CA VAL A 44 4.24 -8.58 5.41
C VAL A 44 4.78 -8.51 3.98
N VAL A 45 3.98 -8.05 3.01
CA VAL A 45 4.41 -7.97 1.61
C VAL A 45 5.47 -6.91 1.37
N THR A 46 5.63 -5.92 2.26
CA THR A 46 6.74 -4.96 2.16
C THR A 46 8.12 -5.64 2.20
N LEU A 47 8.24 -6.80 2.86
CA LEU A 47 9.49 -7.56 2.94
C LEU A 47 9.96 -8.07 1.57
N PRO A 48 9.15 -8.84 0.80
CA PRO A 48 9.53 -9.21 -0.56
C PRO A 48 9.59 -8.02 -1.52
N THR A 49 8.81 -6.95 -1.30
CA THR A 49 8.92 -5.72 -2.09
C THR A 49 10.32 -5.11 -1.97
N LEU A 50 10.85 -4.97 -0.76
CA LEU A 50 12.19 -4.44 -0.52
C LEU A 50 13.28 -5.29 -1.21
N ILE A 51 13.12 -6.61 -1.21
CA ILE A 51 14.05 -7.51 -1.92
C ILE A 51 13.99 -7.24 -3.43
N ALA A 52 12.80 -7.08 -4.00
CA ALA A 52 12.62 -6.81 -5.41
C ALA A 52 13.15 -5.42 -5.82
N GLU A 53 12.97 -4.40 -4.97
CA GLU A 53 13.52 -3.06 -5.16
C GLU A 53 15.05 -3.08 -5.21
N ASN A 54 15.68 -3.73 -4.22
CA ASN A 54 17.13 -3.88 -4.18
C ASN A 54 17.67 -4.62 -5.41
N ALA A 55 16.99 -5.68 -5.84
CA ALA A 55 17.32 -6.38 -7.07
C ALA A 55 17.16 -5.48 -8.31
N GLY A 56 16.08 -4.70 -8.37
CA GLY A 56 15.80 -3.76 -9.46
C GLY A 56 16.83 -2.63 -9.56
N GLN A 57 17.32 -2.13 -8.42
CA GLN A 57 18.37 -1.12 -8.37
C GLN A 57 19.68 -1.60 -9.00
N MET A 58 19.99 -2.90 -8.96
CA MET A 58 21.19 -3.47 -9.61
C MET A 58 21.17 -3.30 -11.14
N PHE A 59 19.99 -3.15 -11.74
CA PHE A 59 19.82 -2.91 -13.18
C PHE A 59 19.86 -1.42 -13.56
N ASN A 60 20.02 -0.52 -12.59
CA ASN A 60 20.07 0.91 -12.87
C ASN A 60 21.43 1.31 -13.48
N ILE A 61 21.46 1.44 -14.80
CA ILE A 61 22.63 1.86 -15.57
C ILE A 61 22.75 3.40 -15.68
N TYR A 62 21.73 4.14 -15.28
CA TYR A 62 21.66 5.59 -15.44
C TYR A 62 22.28 6.31 -14.24
N ARG A 63 22.85 7.51 -14.47
CA ARG A 63 23.44 8.35 -13.42
C ARG A 63 22.69 9.68 -13.29
N GLY A 64 22.88 10.34 -12.14
CA GLY A 64 22.27 11.65 -11.85
C GLY A 64 20.75 11.59 -11.81
N LEU A 65 20.09 12.64 -12.32
CA LEU A 65 18.63 12.75 -12.28
C LEU A 65 17.91 11.60 -13.01
N LYS A 66 18.46 11.14 -14.15
CA LYS A 66 17.87 10.03 -14.92
C LYS A 66 17.86 8.72 -14.13
N GLY A 67 18.92 8.44 -13.38
CA GLY A 67 19.00 7.29 -12.49
C GLY A 67 17.95 7.34 -11.38
N LYS A 68 17.79 8.51 -10.74
CA LYS A 68 16.78 8.69 -9.68
C LYS A 68 15.34 8.56 -10.19
N LEU A 69 15.05 9.08 -11.39
CA LEU A 69 13.72 8.94 -11.99
C LEU A 69 13.43 7.48 -12.38
N PHE A 70 14.41 6.79 -12.95
CA PHE A 70 14.27 5.36 -13.26
C PHE A 70 14.01 4.56 -11.99
N GLU A 71 14.78 4.80 -10.93
CA GLU A 71 14.61 4.13 -9.65
C GLU A 71 13.24 4.39 -9.03
N ALA A 72 12.80 5.65 -8.93
CA ALA A 72 11.54 6.00 -8.30
C ALA A 72 10.32 5.43 -9.03
N PHE A 73 10.25 5.60 -10.36
CA PHE A 73 9.05 5.24 -11.13
C PHE A 73 9.06 3.79 -11.63
N ILE A 74 10.22 3.28 -12.04
CA ILE A 74 10.32 1.96 -12.66
C ILE A 74 10.66 0.90 -11.63
N VAL A 75 11.63 1.13 -10.75
CA VAL A 75 12.04 0.11 -9.78
C VAL A 75 11.05 0.08 -8.61
N ILE A 76 10.96 1.18 -7.86
CA ILE A 76 10.16 1.26 -6.64
C ILE A 76 8.67 1.22 -7.00
N GLY A 77 8.22 2.11 -7.87
CA GLY A 77 6.80 2.19 -8.26
C GLY A 77 6.23 0.87 -8.80
N LEU A 78 6.95 0.15 -9.68
CA LEU A 78 6.45 -1.12 -10.18
C LEU A 78 6.50 -2.24 -9.13
N ALA A 79 7.54 -2.27 -8.29
CA ALA A 79 7.64 -3.26 -7.22
C ALA A 79 6.49 -3.08 -6.22
N GLU A 80 6.31 -1.87 -5.69
CA GLU A 80 5.24 -1.55 -4.74
C GLU A 80 3.87 -1.91 -5.31
N GLU A 81 3.53 -1.46 -6.52
CA GLU A 81 2.22 -1.72 -7.12
C GLU A 81 2.01 -3.20 -7.46
N TYR A 82 3.05 -3.91 -7.91
CA TYR A 82 2.95 -5.33 -8.18
C TYR A 82 2.60 -6.12 -6.91
N PHE A 83 3.31 -5.87 -5.81
CA PHE A 83 3.11 -6.61 -4.56
C PHE A 83 1.81 -6.21 -3.84
N LYS A 84 1.43 -4.93 -3.85
CA LYS A 84 0.09 -4.51 -3.37
C LYS A 84 -1.02 -5.24 -4.12
N ARG A 85 -0.96 -5.22 -5.46
CA ARG A 85 -1.93 -5.95 -6.29
C ARG A 85 -1.92 -7.45 -6.00
N LEU A 86 -0.75 -8.05 -5.79
CA LEU A 86 -0.63 -9.47 -5.47
C LEU A 86 -1.36 -9.86 -4.18
N VAL A 87 -1.26 -9.02 -3.14
CA VAL A 87 -2.00 -9.23 -1.88
C VAL A 87 -3.50 -9.25 -2.16
N VAL A 88 -4.03 -8.22 -2.82
CA VAL A 88 -5.47 -8.11 -3.10
C VAL A 88 -5.98 -9.27 -3.95
N LEU A 89 -5.27 -9.61 -5.03
CA LEU A 89 -5.64 -10.73 -5.91
C LEU A 89 -5.68 -12.08 -5.19
N LYS A 90 -4.80 -12.29 -4.20
CA LYS A 90 -4.75 -13.54 -3.44
C LYS A 90 -5.72 -13.61 -2.27
N THR A 91 -6.28 -12.48 -1.83
CA THR A 91 -7.00 -12.41 -0.54
C THR A 91 -8.44 -11.96 -0.71
N VAL A 92 -8.66 -10.78 -1.30
CA VAL A 92 -9.97 -10.12 -1.33
C VAL A 92 -10.66 -10.23 -2.67
N TYR A 93 -9.92 -10.41 -3.77
CA TYR A 93 -10.48 -10.36 -5.13
C TYR A 93 -11.65 -11.33 -5.38
N ASN A 94 -11.64 -12.51 -4.75
CA ASN A 94 -12.74 -13.49 -4.86
C ASN A 94 -13.66 -13.48 -3.63
N HIS A 95 -13.47 -12.56 -2.69
CA HIS A 95 -14.27 -12.47 -1.48
C HIS A 95 -15.60 -11.77 -1.79
N PRO A 96 -16.74 -12.19 -1.20
CA PRO A 96 -18.05 -11.56 -1.45
C PRO A 96 -18.12 -10.07 -1.10
N ALA A 97 -17.20 -9.60 -0.25
CA ALA A 97 -17.06 -8.20 0.14
C ALA A 97 -16.27 -7.35 -0.89
N PHE A 98 -15.81 -7.94 -2.01
CA PHE A 98 -15.24 -7.18 -3.13
C PHE A 98 -16.29 -7.08 -4.23
N ASN A 99 -17.26 -6.20 -4.03
CA ASN A 99 -18.46 -6.08 -4.85
C ASN A 99 -18.64 -4.67 -5.47
N GLU A 100 -17.90 -3.67 -5.00
CA GLU A 100 -17.93 -2.29 -5.48
C GLU A 100 -16.57 -1.80 -6.00
N ARG A 101 -16.59 -0.66 -6.70
CA ARG A 101 -15.36 -0.01 -7.19
C ARG A 101 -14.54 0.62 -6.07
N LEU A 102 -15.22 1.04 -4.99
CA LEU A 102 -14.58 1.69 -3.85
C LEU A 102 -13.68 0.69 -3.08
N ASP A 103 -14.05 -0.58 -3.05
CA ASP A 103 -13.32 -1.67 -2.40
C ASP A 103 -11.91 -1.79 -2.97
N GLY A 104 -11.75 -1.57 -4.28
CA GLY A 104 -10.44 -1.51 -4.91
C GLY A 104 -9.54 -0.43 -4.30
N ILE A 105 -10.10 0.72 -3.95
CA ILE A 105 -9.38 1.81 -3.28
C ILE A 105 -9.15 1.48 -1.80
N ILE A 106 -10.12 0.87 -1.12
CA ILE A 106 -10.02 0.53 0.31
C ILE A 106 -8.98 -0.57 0.55
N TYR A 107 -8.94 -1.60 -0.30
CA TYR A 107 -8.05 -2.76 -0.14
C TYR A 107 -6.67 -2.60 -0.77
N CYS A 108 -6.49 -1.70 -1.75
CA CYS A 108 -5.23 -1.51 -2.47
C CYS A 108 -4.56 -0.14 -2.23
N GLY A 109 -5.21 0.73 -1.46
CA GLY A 109 -4.76 2.08 -1.13
C GLY A 109 -3.62 2.16 -0.11
#